data_AF-A0A5P3MU45-F1
#
_entry.id   AF-A0A5P3MU45-F1
#
_cell.length_a   1.000
_cell.length_b   1.000
_cell.length_c   1.000
_cell.angle_alpha   90.00
_cell.angle_beta   90.00
_cell.angle_gamma   90.00
#
_symmetry.space_group_name_H-M   'P 1'
#
loop_
_entity.id
_entity.type
_entity.pdbx_description
1 polymer ?
#
loop_
_entity_poly.entity_id
_entity_poly.type
_entity_poly.pdbx_seq_one_letter_code
_entity_poly.pdbx_strand_id
1 'polypeptide(L)'
;MKNTTNLLLPCAAILMLAACVSDFGQREHAFLRHETETTLTQKIIKGQTTRSEIETLFGKPAPYEEGCYSYHVSSMPFYNFLPTNFLYMKSRSEHWRLCIDYNGDTVRDYRFSHTADIKTDSPAGSLLKDFADGLRPPLSKPSRNPL
;
A
#
# COMPACT_ATOMS: atom_id res chain seq x y z
N MET A 1 -61.10 -29.14 -5.49
CA MET A 1 -60.08 -28.57 -6.41
C MET A 1 -58.72 -28.79 -5.76
N LYS A 2 -57.75 -29.31 -6.51
CA LYS A 2 -56.51 -29.92 -6.01
C LYS A 2 -55.44 -28.85 -5.78
N ASN A 3 -54.86 -28.81 -4.58
CA ASN A 3 -53.76 -27.92 -4.21
C ASN A 3 -52.47 -28.74 -4.15
N THR A 4 -51.61 -28.67 -5.15
CA THR A 4 -50.23 -29.23 -5.07
C THR A 4 -49.37 -28.71 -6.21
N THR A 5 -48.36 -27.90 -5.91
CA THR A 5 -46.96 -28.03 -6.41
C THR A 5 -46.13 -26.88 -5.84
N ASN A 6 -45.44 -27.18 -4.74
CA ASN A 6 -44.21 -26.50 -4.38
C ASN A 6 -43.06 -27.16 -5.14
N LEU A 7 -42.00 -26.38 -5.31
CA LEU A 7 -40.61 -26.82 -5.50
C LEU A 7 -40.20 -27.19 -6.92
N LEU A 8 -39.69 -26.21 -7.67
CA LEU A 8 -38.60 -26.44 -8.63
C LEU A 8 -37.80 -25.14 -8.84
N LEU A 9 -36.59 -25.16 -8.27
CA LEU A 9 -35.37 -24.44 -8.68
C LEU A 9 -35.35 -22.90 -8.65
N PRO A 10 -34.66 -22.30 -7.64
CA PRO A 10 -33.82 -21.14 -7.85
C PRO A 10 -32.33 -21.55 -7.78
N CYS A 11 -31.87 -22.45 -8.67
CA CYS A 11 -30.44 -22.78 -8.77
C CYS A 11 -29.61 -21.68 -9.48
N ALA A 12 -30.22 -20.56 -9.86
CA ALA A 12 -29.55 -19.51 -10.63
C ALA A 12 -28.92 -18.38 -9.79
N ALA A 13 -29.07 -18.38 -8.46
CA ALA A 13 -28.66 -17.23 -7.63
C ALA A 13 -27.27 -17.34 -6.98
N ILE A 14 -26.59 -18.48 -7.06
CA ILE A 14 -25.36 -18.73 -6.26
C ILE A 14 -24.06 -18.45 -7.05
N LEU A 15 -24.12 -18.24 -8.37
CA LEU A 15 -22.92 -18.18 -9.22
C LEU A 15 -22.32 -16.78 -9.44
N MET A 16 -22.84 -15.73 -8.82
CA MET A 16 -22.43 -14.33 -9.07
C MET A 16 -21.93 -13.59 -7.82
N LEU A 17 -21.24 -14.26 -6.90
CA LEU A 17 -20.57 -13.61 -5.75
C LEU A 17 -19.05 -13.81 -5.72
N ALA A 18 -18.46 -14.51 -6.70
CA ALA A 18 -17.02 -14.78 -6.75
C ALA A 18 -16.22 -13.75 -7.58
N ALA A 19 -16.75 -12.56 -7.83
CA ALA A 19 -16.07 -11.50 -8.58
C ALA A 19 -15.87 -10.25 -7.71
N CYS A 20 -14.93 -10.33 -6.76
CA CYS A 20 -14.06 -9.21 -6.32
C CYS A 20 -13.14 -9.64 -5.16
N VAL A 21 -12.30 -10.67 -5.36
CA VAL A 21 -11.03 -10.76 -4.60
C VAL A 21 -10.08 -9.71 -5.17
N SER A 22 -10.37 -8.45 -4.86
CA SER A 22 -9.48 -7.32 -5.12
C SER A 22 -8.62 -7.14 -3.88
N ASP A 23 -7.42 -7.71 -3.93
CA ASP A 23 -6.28 -7.42 -3.05
C ASP A 23 -6.66 -7.08 -1.59
N PHE A 24 -7.24 -8.05 -0.88
CA PHE A 24 -7.75 -7.84 0.48
C PHE A 24 -6.65 -7.39 1.44
N GLY A 25 -5.44 -7.94 1.32
CA GLY A 25 -4.30 -7.57 2.17
C GLY A 25 -3.92 -6.10 2.07
N GLN A 26 -4.07 -5.48 0.89
CA GLN A 26 -3.79 -4.06 0.71
C GLN A 26 -4.92 -3.16 1.24
N ARG A 27 -6.15 -3.68 1.37
CA ARG A 27 -7.29 -2.96 1.98
C ARG A 27 -7.33 -3.07 3.51
N GLU A 28 -6.71 -4.08 4.09
CA GLU A 28 -6.74 -4.35 5.53
C GLU A 28 -6.24 -3.16 6.37
N HIS A 29 -5.33 -2.33 5.84
CA HIS A 29 -4.80 -1.16 6.55
C HIS A 29 -5.31 0.19 6.01
N ALA A 30 -6.43 0.20 5.29
CA ALA A 30 -6.99 1.43 4.73
C ALA A 30 -7.35 2.51 5.78
N PHE A 31 -7.51 2.11 7.05
CA PHE A 31 -7.71 3.01 8.17
C PHE A 31 -6.58 4.05 8.31
N LEU A 32 -5.34 3.70 7.93
CA LEU A 32 -4.18 4.60 8.02
C LEU A 32 -4.37 5.90 7.23
N ARG A 33 -5.23 5.89 6.21
CA ARG A 33 -5.57 7.08 5.42
C ARG A 33 -6.28 8.18 6.22
N HIS A 34 -6.95 7.79 7.29
CA HIS A 34 -7.70 8.70 8.16
C HIS A 34 -6.95 9.04 9.45
N GLU A 35 -5.74 8.50 9.64
CA GLU A 35 -4.91 8.75 10.80
C GLU A 35 -3.92 9.89 10.56
N THR A 36 -3.65 10.64 11.61
CA THR A 36 -2.60 11.66 11.70
C THR A 36 -1.78 11.41 12.96
N GLU A 37 -0.60 12.02 13.08
CA GLU A 37 0.20 11.91 14.31
C GLU A 37 -0.60 12.33 15.56
N THR A 38 -1.48 13.31 15.42
CA THR A 38 -2.33 13.80 16.50
C THR A 38 -3.40 12.79 16.94
N THR A 39 -4.07 12.11 15.99
CA THR A 39 -5.07 11.08 16.33
C THR A 39 -4.41 9.84 16.90
N LEU A 40 -3.22 9.47 16.38
CA LEU A 40 -2.45 8.35 16.90
C LEU A 40 -1.94 8.61 18.32
N THR A 41 -1.54 9.84 18.64
CA THR A 41 -1.13 10.21 20.01
C THR A 41 -2.28 10.06 21.01
N GLN A 42 -3.53 10.27 20.58
CA GLN A 42 -4.70 10.09 21.44
C GLN A 42 -5.06 8.61 21.66
N LYS A 43 -4.76 7.75 20.70
CA LYS A 43 -5.08 6.31 20.74
C LYS A 43 -3.96 5.45 21.32
N ILE A 44 -2.70 5.83 21.09
CA ILE A 44 -1.51 5.07 21.47
C ILE A 44 -0.77 5.83 22.57
N ILE A 45 -0.97 5.41 23.81
CA ILE A 45 -0.31 5.97 24.99
C ILE A 45 0.91 5.10 25.31
N LYS A 46 2.10 5.68 25.13
CA LYS A 46 3.38 5.00 25.37
C LYS A 46 3.44 4.46 26.81
N GLY A 47 3.84 3.20 26.96
CA GLY A 47 3.95 2.48 28.23
C GLY A 47 2.63 2.04 28.86
N GLN A 48 1.47 2.40 28.27
CA GLN A 48 0.15 1.96 28.76
C GLN A 48 -0.55 1.07 27.74
N THR A 49 -0.59 1.48 26.47
CA THR A 49 -1.28 0.72 25.43
C THR A 49 -0.60 -0.62 25.22
N THR A 50 -1.37 -1.69 25.27
CA THR A 50 -0.87 -3.06 25.12
C THR A 50 -0.91 -3.52 23.66
N ARG A 51 -0.18 -4.60 23.35
CA ARG A 51 -0.20 -5.21 22.03
C ARG A 51 -1.60 -5.68 21.64
N SER A 52 -2.35 -6.25 22.57
CA SER A 52 -3.72 -6.71 22.31
C SER A 52 -4.68 -5.55 22.03
N GLU A 53 -4.51 -4.41 22.70
CA GLU A 53 -5.27 -3.19 22.41
C GLU A 53 -4.94 -2.65 21.02
N ILE A 54 -3.66 -2.60 20.64
CA ILE A 54 -3.25 -2.21 19.29
C ILE A 54 -3.85 -3.16 18.25
N GLU A 55 -3.78 -4.47 18.46
CA GLU A 55 -4.35 -5.46 17.54
C GLU A 55 -5.88 -5.37 17.47
N THR A 56 -6.54 -4.92 18.54
CA THR A 56 -7.99 -4.67 18.55
C THR A 56 -8.35 -3.39 17.80
N LEU A 57 -7.53 -2.35 17.92
CA LEU A 57 -7.74 -1.04 17.27
C LEU A 57 -7.44 -1.07 15.77
N PHE A 58 -6.34 -1.73 15.38
CA PHE A 58 -5.76 -1.64 14.05
C PHE A 58 -5.69 -2.99 13.32
N GLY A 59 -6.08 -4.09 13.98
CA GLY A 59 -5.92 -5.43 13.45
C GLY A 59 -4.50 -5.97 13.62
N LYS A 60 -4.27 -7.18 13.09
CA LYS A 60 -2.96 -7.81 13.15
C LYS A 60 -2.04 -7.24 12.07
N PRO A 61 -0.78 -6.91 12.40
CA PRO A 61 0.18 -6.49 11.39
C PRO A 61 0.49 -7.67 10.46
N ALA A 62 0.93 -7.36 9.23
CA ALA A 62 1.36 -8.40 8.31
C ALA A 62 2.51 -9.22 8.93
N PRO A 63 2.52 -10.56 8.79
CA PRO A 63 3.47 -11.42 9.50
C PRO A 63 4.94 -11.14 9.18
N TYR A 64 5.21 -10.46 8.05
CA TYR A 64 6.55 -10.09 7.60
C TYR A 64 6.97 -8.66 7.97
N GLU A 65 6.05 -7.85 8.50
CA GLU A 65 6.29 -6.43 8.76
C GLU A 65 6.64 -6.13 10.24
N GLU A 66 6.89 -7.15 11.07
CA GLU A 66 7.41 -7.05 12.45
C GLU A 66 6.71 -5.99 13.35
N GLY A 67 5.40 -5.79 13.19
CA GLY A 67 4.66 -4.76 13.96
C GLY A 67 4.53 -3.42 13.25
N CYS A 68 4.88 -3.36 11.96
CA CYS A 68 4.48 -2.28 11.08
C CYS A 68 3.16 -2.60 10.35
N TYR A 69 2.42 -1.54 10.10
CA TYR A 69 1.23 -1.48 9.27
C TYR A 69 1.56 -0.56 8.11
N SER A 70 1.45 -1.07 6.87
CA SER A 70 1.60 -0.27 5.66
C SER A 70 0.31 -0.19 4.87
N TYR A 71 0.04 0.96 4.26
CA TYR A 71 -1.05 1.15 3.31
C TYR A 71 -0.53 1.98 2.13
N HIS A 72 -0.78 1.51 0.92
CA HIS A 72 -0.30 2.16 -0.30
C HIS A 72 -1.43 2.31 -1.31
N VAL A 73 -1.59 3.54 -1.81
CA VAL A 73 -2.52 3.88 -2.87
C VAL A 73 -1.73 4.43 -4.06
N SER A 74 -1.92 3.80 -5.21
CA SER A 74 -1.42 4.33 -6.49
C SER A 74 -2.59 4.77 -7.33
N SER A 75 -2.54 6.01 -7.83
CA SER A 75 -3.44 6.46 -8.90
C SER A 75 -2.93 5.97 -10.25
N MET A 76 -3.85 5.59 -11.14
CA MET A 76 -3.51 5.31 -12.53
C MET A 76 -2.91 6.55 -13.20
N PRO A 77 -1.95 6.37 -14.12
CA PRO A 77 -1.33 7.48 -14.82
C PRO A 77 -2.38 8.29 -15.60
N PHE A 78 -2.39 9.60 -15.38
CA PHE A 78 -3.15 10.53 -16.20
C PHE A 78 -2.31 10.96 -17.40
N TYR A 79 -2.86 10.78 -18.61
CA TYR A 79 -2.25 11.25 -19.85
C TYR A 79 -2.77 12.65 -20.18
N ASN A 80 -1.88 13.64 -20.20
CA ASN A 80 -2.20 14.95 -20.74
C ASN A 80 -1.60 15.08 -22.14
N PHE A 81 -2.45 15.23 -23.15
CA PHE A 81 -2.07 15.65 -24.49
C PHE A 81 -2.02 17.17 -24.51
N LEU A 82 -0.81 17.74 -24.44
CA LEU A 82 -0.64 19.16 -24.71
C LEU A 82 -0.59 19.39 -26.23
N PRO A 83 -1.05 20.55 -26.73
CA PRO A 83 -1.07 20.88 -28.16
C PRO A 83 0.31 20.87 -28.84
N THR A 84 1.38 20.67 -28.08
CA THR A 84 2.77 20.51 -28.56
C THR A 84 3.13 19.06 -28.94
N ASN A 85 2.16 18.14 -29.05
CA ASN A 85 2.37 16.71 -29.39
C ASN A 85 3.23 15.91 -28.40
N PHE A 86 3.41 16.39 -27.17
CA PHE A 86 4.09 15.65 -26.12
C PHE A 86 3.08 14.95 -25.21
N LEU A 87 3.31 13.66 -24.97
CA LEU A 87 2.58 12.85 -24.00
C LEU A 87 3.18 13.06 -22.61
N TYR A 88 2.44 13.63 -21.68
CA TYR A 88 2.86 13.71 -20.28
C TYR A 88 2.13 12.68 -19.46
N MET A 89 2.88 11.82 -18.77
CA MET A 89 2.32 10.82 -17.88
C MET A 89 2.54 11.27 -16.44
N LYS A 90 1.44 11.53 -15.72
CA LYS A 90 1.50 11.90 -14.30
C LYS A 90 0.85 10.79 -13.47
N SER A 91 1.63 10.18 -12.58
CA SER A 91 1.11 9.25 -11.57
C SER A 91 1.38 9.79 -10.18
N ARG A 92 0.43 9.55 -9.27
CA ARG A 92 0.56 9.87 -7.85
C ARG A 92 0.47 8.60 -7.03
N SER A 93 1.45 8.39 -6.17
CA SER A 93 1.49 7.31 -5.19
C SER A 93 1.49 7.94 -3.79
N GLU A 94 0.68 7.40 -2.90
CA GLU A 94 0.66 7.79 -1.48
C GLU A 94 0.91 6.53 -0.66
N HIS A 95 1.79 6.67 0.34
CA HIS A 95 2.21 5.58 1.21
C HIS A 95 2.10 6.03 2.66
N TRP A 96 1.31 5.30 3.44
CA TRP A 96 1.20 5.45 4.88
C TRP A 96 1.86 4.27 5.56
N ARG A 97 2.61 4.53 6.62
CA ARG A 97 3.27 3.50 7.40
C ARG A 97 3.21 3.87 8.88
N LEU A 98 2.77 2.92 9.70
CA LEU A 98 2.77 3.00 11.15
C LEU A 98 3.58 1.83 11.69
N CYS A 99 4.71 2.09 12.31
CA CYS A 99 5.52 1.07 12.97
C CYS A 99 5.42 1.23 14.48
N ILE A 100 5.15 0.13 15.19
CA ILE A 100 4.98 0.14 16.64
C ILE A 100 6.11 -0.68 17.26
N ASP A 101 6.93 0.00 18.07
CA ASP A 101 8.01 -0.60 18.83
C ASP A 101 7.45 -1.06 20.19
N TYR A 102 7.46 -2.36 20.44
CA TYR A 102 7.01 -2.93 21.72
C TYR A 102 8.16 -3.12 22.71
N ASN A 103 7.87 -3.01 24.00
CA ASN A 103 8.70 -3.50 25.09
C ASN A 103 7.87 -4.46 25.94
N GLY A 104 8.13 -5.76 25.77
CA GLY A 104 7.26 -6.80 26.30
C GLY A 104 5.87 -6.72 25.64
N ASP A 105 4.84 -6.52 26.46
CA ASP A 105 3.45 -6.43 26.01
C ASP A 105 2.97 -4.99 25.76
N THR A 106 3.77 -3.98 26.10
CA THR A 106 3.37 -2.57 26.02
C THR A 106 4.07 -1.85 24.88
N VAL A 107 3.44 -0.81 24.34
CA VAL A 107 4.03 0.06 23.33
C VAL A 107 5.14 0.90 23.97
N ARG A 108 6.37 0.75 23.51
CA ARG A 108 7.51 1.59 23.89
C ARG A 108 7.50 2.89 23.11
N ASP A 109 7.37 2.79 21.80
CA ASP A 109 7.37 3.92 20.89
C ASP A 109 6.60 3.58 19.60
N TYR A 110 6.29 4.59 18.80
CA TYR A 110 5.71 4.37 17.49
C TYR A 110 6.17 5.44 16.50
N ARG A 111 6.18 5.10 15.22
CA ARG A 111 6.55 6.01 14.13
C ARG A 111 5.49 5.96 13.05
N PHE A 112 4.90 7.11 12.78
CA PHE A 112 3.98 7.28 11.67
C PHE A 112 4.64 8.09 10.57
N SER A 113 4.50 7.65 9.33
CA SER A 113 5.00 8.37 8.17
C SER A 113 3.97 8.33 7.06
N HIS A 114 3.79 9.47 6.40
CA HIS A 114 2.97 9.60 5.20
C HIS A 114 3.82 10.27 4.12
N THR A 115 4.04 9.56 3.02
CA THR A 115 4.81 10.03 1.87
C THR A 115 3.90 10.08 0.64
N ALA A 116 3.93 11.19 -0.09
CA ALA A 116 3.21 11.36 -1.34
C ALA A 116 4.20 11.63 -2.46
N ASP A 117 4.31 10.71 -3.40
CA ASP A 117 5.19 10.79 -4.56
C ASP A 117 4.39 11.12 -5.82
N ILE A 118 4.84 12.12 -6.56
CA ILE A 118 4.30 12.47 -7.87
C ILE A 118 5.38 12.19 -8.90
N LYS A 119 5.15 11.18 -9.75
CA LYS A 119 6.02 10.90 -10.89
C LYS A 119 5.44 11.57 -12.12
N THR A 120 6.26 12.38 -12.78
CA THR A 120 5.92 13.01 -14.06
C THR A 120 6.93 12.52 -15.08
N ASP A 121 6.51 11.60 -15.95
CA ASP A 121 7.33 11.14 -17.05
C ASP A 121 7.02 11.98 -18.29
N SER A 122 8.07 12.58 -18.84
CA SER A 122 8.03 13.32 -20.10
C SER A 122 9.02 12.65 -21.07
N PRO A 123 8.66 12.44 -22.35
CA PRO A 123 9.53 11.83 -23.35
C PRO A 123 10.90 12.53 -23.48
N ALA A 124 10.95 13.85 -23.31
CA ALA A 124 12.20 14.60 -23.32
C ALA A 124 13.10 14.31 -22.09
N GLY A 125 12.49 14.07 -20.93
CA GLY A 125 13.21 13.78 -19.69
C GLY A 125 13.74 12.35 -19.61
N SER A 126 13.00 11.37 -20.15
CA SER A 126 13.47 9.98 -20.23
C SER A 126 14.66 9.85 -21.17
N LEU A 127 14.63 10.51 -22.34
CA LEU A 127 15.75 10.51 -23.28
C LEU A 127 17.03 11.09 -22.64
N LEU A 128 16.93 12.25 -21.97
CA LEU A 128 18.07 12.86 -21.28
C LEU A 128 18.63 11.97 -20.17
N LYS A 129 17.77 11.25 -19.45
CA LYS A 129 18.18 10.31 -18.41
C LYS A 129 18.88 9.08 -19.00
N ASP A 130 18.37 8.53 -20.09
CA ASP A 130 18.98 7.40 -20.80
C ASP A 130 20.36 7.79 -21.38
N PHE A 131 20.50 9.01 -21.90
CA PHE A 131 21.80 9.55 -22.31
C PHE A 131 22.76 9.72 -21.12
N ALA A 132 22.28 10.23 -19.98
CA ALA A 132 23.12 10.44 -18.79
C ALA A 132 23.56 9.11 -18.15
N ASP A 133 22.69 8.11 -18.07
CA ASP A 133 23.02 6.79 -17.55
C ASP A 133 23.92 6.01 -18.53
N GLY A 134 23.78 6.21 -19.84
CA GLY A 134 24.69 5.67 -20.86
C GLY A 134 26.11 6.26 -20.82
N LEU A 135 26.28 7.47 -20.28
CA LEU A 135 27.58 8.11 -20.09
C LEU A 135 28.27 7.71 -18.76
N ARG A 136 27.61 6.94 -17.90
CA ARG A 136 28.18 6.49 -16.63
C ARG A 136 29.10 5.29 -16.88
N PRO A 137 30.43 5.40 -16.64
CA PRO A 137 31.32 4.25 -16.79
C PRO A 137 30.95 3.18 -15.74
N PRO A 138 31.02 1.89 -16.09
CA PRO A 138 30.69 0.82 -15.15
C PRO A 138 31.67 0.84 -13.96
N LEU A 139 31.13 0.86 -12.75
CA LEU A 139 31.90 0.65 -11.51
C LEU A 139 32.56 -0.73 -11.57
N SER A 140 33.90 -0.74 -11.71
CA SER A 140 34.73 -1.94 -11.71
C SER A 140 34.54 -2.71 -10.40
N LYS A 141 34.05 -3.96 -10.48
CA LYS A 141 34.03 -4.89 -9.34
C LYS A 141 35.47 -5.28 -8.96
N PRO A 142 35.85 -5.35 -7.67
CA PRO A 142 37.17 -5.81 -7.26
C PRO A 142 37.31 -7.32 -7.51
N SER A 143 38.38 -7.69 -8.23
CA SER A 143 38.75 -9.06 -8.55
C SER A 143 39.08 -9.84 -7.27
N ARG A 144 38.35 -10.92 -7.02
CA ARG A 144 38.63 -11.85 -5.92
C ARG A 144 39.54 -12.95 -6.50
N ASN A 145 40.84 -12.91 -6.20
CA ASN A 145 41.78 -13.97 -6.57
C ASN A 145 41.45 -15.25 -5.80
N PRO A 146 41.39 -16.43 -6.45
CA PRO A 146 41.39 -17.70 -5.75
C PRO A 146 42.82 -18.09 -5.36
N LEU A 147 42.96 -18.59 -4.13
CA LEU A 147 44.14 -19.28 -3.60
C LEU A 147 44.34 -20.64 -4.28
#